data_AF-A0A522M4N8-F1
#
_entry.id   AF-A0A522M4N8-F1
#
_cell.length_a   1.000
_cell.length_b   1.000
_cell.length_c   1.000
_cell.angle_alpha   90.00
_cell.angle_beta   90.00
_cell.angle_gamma   90.00
#
_symmetry.space_group_name_H-M   'P 1'
#
loop_
_entity.id
_entity.type
_entity.pdbx_description
1 polymer ?
#
loop_
_entity_poly.entity_id
_entity_poly.type
_entity_poly.pdbx_seq_one_letter_code
_entity_poly.pdbx_strand_id
1 'polypeptide(L)' 'MERQRLRVGQAITPEQFEELTDAQLERLVPKAYREYFSGKDSCADGHFYLDDGSAWSFFKGGFLDE' A
#
# COMPACT_ATOMS: atom_id res chain seq x y z
N MET A 1 1.61 23.14 2.08
CA MET A 1 1.37 21.68 2.21
C MET A 1 2.45 20.97 1.41
N GLU A 2 3.44 20.43 2.11
CA GLU A 2 4.48 19.61 1.49
C GLU A 2 3.80 18.42 0.82
N ARG A 3 3.83 18.38 -0.52
CA ARG A 3 3.37 17.21 -1.26
C ARG A 3 4.42 16.13 -1.04
N GLN A 4 4.29 15.35 0.03
CA GLN A 4 5.08 14.14 0.21
C GLN A 4 5.03 13.37 -1.11
N ARG A 5 6.20 13.16 -1.72
CA ARG A 5 6.31 12.48 -3.01
C ARG A 5 6.05 11.00 -2.77
N LEU A 6 4.78 10.60 -2.77
CA LEU A 6 4.37 9.20 -2.73
C LEU A 6 4.90 8.52 -3.99
N ARG A 7 5.82 7.58 -3.81
CA ARG A 7 6.41 6.77 -4.87
C ARG A 7 5.94 5.33 -4.71
N VAL A 8 5.81 4.64 -5.85
CA VAL A 8 5.54 3.21 -5.86
C VAL A 8 6.62 2.48 -5.05
N GLY A 9 6.20 1.60 -4.14
CA GLY A 9 7.12 0.84 -3.27
C GLY A 9 7.77 1.65 -2.15
N GLN A 10 7.31 2.88 -1.88
CA GLN A 10 7.78 3.61 -0.71
C GLN A 10 7.10 3.05 0.54
N ALA A 11 7.91 2.58 1.49
CA ALA A 11 7.49 2.22 2.84
C ALA A 11 6.90 3.44 3.57
N ILE A 12 5.78 3.25 4.26
CA ILE A 12 5.12 4.25 5.10
C ILE A 12 4.91 3.71 6.52
N THR A 13 4.74 4.60 7.49
CA THR A 13 4.41 4.19 8.87
C THR A 13 2.90 3.87 9.03
N PRO A 14 2.50 3.18 10.10
CA PRO A 14 1.09 2.99 10.43
C PRO A 14 0.33 4.32 10.54
N GLU A 15 0.94 5.33 11.19
CA GLU A 15 0.37 6.68 11.29
C GLU A 15 0.14 7.30 9.91
N GLN A 16 1.12 7.20 9.00
CA GLN A 16 0.96 7.68 7.64
C GLN A 16 -0.11 6.91 6.88
N PHE A 17 -0.22 5.59 7.06
CA PHE A 17 -1.28 4.80 6.46
C PHE A 17 -2.66 5.24 6.96
N GLU A 18 -2.76 5.61 8.24
CA GLU A 18 -3.98 6.18 8.82
C GLU A 18 -4.32 7.56 8.25
N GLU A 19 -3.34 8.41 7.99
CA GLU A 19 -3.52 9.74 7.41
C GLU A 19 -3.80 9.72 5.90
N LEU A 20 -3.28 8.73 5.17
CA LEU A 20 -3.43 8.64 3.72
C LEU A 20 -4.80 8.09 3.31
N THR A 21 -5.30 8.64 2.20
CA THR A 21 -6.53 8.17 1.54
C THR A 21 -6.25 6.97 0.63
N ASP A 22 -7.29 6.21 0.29
CA ASP A 22 -7.23 5.10 -0.67
C ASP A 22 -6.57 5.51 -2.00
N ALA A 23 -6.95 6.66 -2.55
CA ALA A 23 -6.35 7.19 -3.77
C ALA A 23 -4.85 7.51 -3.62
N GLN A 24 -4.38 7.88 -2.42
CA GLN A 24 -2.96 8.09 -2.14
C GLN A 24 -2.21 6.77 -1.94
N LEU A 25 -2.83 5.81 -1.26
CA LEU A 25 -2.28 4.47 -1.07
C LEU A 25 -2.14 3.74 -2.40
N GLU A 26 -3.12 3.84 -3.29
CA GLU A 26 -3.05 3.26 -4.64
C GLU A 26 -1.81 3.73 -5.42
N ARG A 27 -1.34 4.97 -5.17
CA ARG A 27 -0.12 5.50 -5.80
C ARG A 27 1.17 4.84 -5.30
N LEU A 28 1.15 4.29 -4.08
CA LEU A 28 2.25 3.51 -3.51
C LEU A 28 2.25 2.07 -4.05
N VAL A 29 1.11 1.58 -4.55
CA VAL A 29 0.98 0.25 -5.12
C VAL A 29 1.51 0.21 -6.56
N PRO A 30 2.32 -0.78 -6.94
CA PRO A 30 2.73 -1.02 -8.32
C PRO A 30 1.54 -1.20 -9.24
N LYS A 31 1.63 -0.71 -10.49
CA LYS A 31 0.53 -0.77 -11.45
C LYS A 31 -0.02 -2.19 -11.67
N ALA A 32 0.86 -3.20 -11.62
CA ALA A 32 0.50 -4.60 -11.75
C ALA A 32 -0.38 -5.12 -10.60
N TYR A 33 -0.36 -4.46 -9.44
CA TYR A 33 -1.06 -4.92 -8.23
C TYR A 33 -2.21 -3.99 -7.80
N ARG A 34 -2.39 -2.85 -8.47
CA ARG A 34 -3.45 -1.88 -8.13
C ARG A 34 -4.86 -2.44 -8.26
N GLU A 35 -5.07 -3.36 -9.20
CA GLU A 35 -6.37 -4.01 -9.38
C GLU A 35 -6.77 -4.90 -8.19
N TYR A 36 -5.80 -5.37 -7.40
CA TYR A 36 -6.04 -6.14 -6.18
C TYR A 36 -6.21 -5.23 -4.95
N PHE A 37 -5.89 -3.94 -5.06
CA PHE A 37 -6.08 -2.99 -3.98
C PHE A 37 -7.54 -2.53 -3.93
N SER A 38 -8.33 -3.19 -3.09
CA SER A 38 -9.75 -2.87 -2.86
C SER A 38 -9.99 -1.69 -1.90
N GLY A 39 -8.96 -0.90 -1.61
CA GLY A 39 -9.01 0.22 -0.68
C GLY A 39 -8.46 -0.09 0.71
N LYS A 40 -8.30 0.98 1.51
CA LYS A 40 -7.70 0.92 2.84
C LYS A 40 -8.45 -0.01 3.80
N ASP A 41 -9.78 -0.03 3.71
CA ASP A 41 -10.65 -0.85 4.56
C ASP A 41 -10.44 -2.37 4.35
N SER A 42 -10.02 -2.77 3.14
CA SER A 42 -9.70 -4.17 2.84
C SER A 42 -8.27 -4.56 3.22
N CYS A 43 -7.46 -3.61 3.67
CA CYS A 43 -6.09 -3.89 4.08
C CYS A 43 -6.05 -4.23 5.57
N ALA A 44 -5.75 -5.48 5.90
CA ALA A 44 -5.47 -5.86 7.28
C ALA A 44 -4.07 -5.35 7.64
N ASP A 45 -3.92 -4.55 8.69
CA ASP A 45 -2.60 -4.08 9.19
C ASP A 45 -1.69 -3.51 8.08
N GLY A 46 -2.25 -2.67 7.19
CA GLY A 46 -1.47 -2.03 6.13
C GLY A 46 -0.90 -2.99 5.07
N HIS A 47 -1.51 -4.17 4.86
CA HIS A 47 -1.19 -5.06 3.76
C HIS A 47 -2.45 -5.67 3.11
N PHE A 48 -2.33 -6.06 1.84
CA PHE A 48 -3.40 -6.75 1.10
C PHE A 48 -2.84 -7.98 0.38
N TYR A 49 -3.71 -8.97 0.17
CA TYR A 49 -3.35 -10.22 -0.49
C TYR A 49 -3.64 -10.16 -1.98
N LEU A 50 -2.73 -10.74 -2.77
CA LEU A 50 -2.87 -10.94 -4.21
C LEU A 50 -3.44 -12.34 -4.49
N ASP A 51 -3.92 -12.56 -5.71
CA ASP A 51 -4.50 -13.84 -6.14
C ASP A 51 -3.52 -15.02 -6.06
N ASP A 52 -2.22 -14.74 -6.22
CA ASP A 52 -1.13 -15.72 -6.08
C ASP A 52 -0.84 -16.12 -4.61
N GLY A 53 -1.52 -15.52 -3.64
CA GLY A 53 -1.32 -15.76 -2.21
C GLY A 53 -0.20 -14.92 -1.57
N SER A 54 0.58 -14.20 -2.39
CA SER A 54 1.52 -13.18 -1.92
C SER A 54 0.79 -12.02 -1.24
N ALA A 55 1.42 -11.38 -0.25
CA ALA A 55 0.87 -10.20 0.43
C ALA A 55 1.76 -8.97 0.17
N TRP A 56 1.17 -7.85 -0.25
CA TRP A 56 1.88 -6.58 -0.41
C TRP A 56 1.69 -5.72 0.84
N SER A 57 2.79 -5.23 1.42
CA SER A 57 2.80 -4.40 2.63
C SER A 57 3.18 -2.97 2.32
N PHE A 58 2.35 -2.02 2.75
CA PHE A 58 2.64 -0.59 2.71
C PHE A 58 3.76 -0.21 3.67
N PHE A 59 3.93 -0.95 4.77
CA PHE A 59 4.97 -0.68 5.76
C PHE A 59 6.36 -1.12 5.31
N LYS A 60 6.44 -2.16 4.49
CA LYS A 60 7.69 -2.57 3.82
C LYS A 60 7.91 -1.86 2.49
N GLY A 61 6.84 -1.40 1.83
CA GLY A 61 6.91 -0.91 0.45
C GLY A 61 7.17 -2.04 -0.56
N GLY A 62 6.79 -3.26 -0.21
CA GLY A 62 7.15 -4.49 -0.93
C GLY A 62 6.31 -5.69 -0.47
N PHE A 63 6.67 -6.89 -0.90
CA PHE A 63 6.00 -8.10 -0.45
C PHE A 63 6.33 -8.42 1.02
N LEU A 64 5.36 -8.99 1.75
CA LEU A 64 5.51 -9.34 3.16
C LEU A 64 6.49 -10.50 3.37
N ASP A 65 6.53 -11.44 2.43
CA ASP A 65 7.36 -12.64 2.43
C ASP A 65 8.81 -12.38 1.95
N GLU A 66 9.09 -11.17 1.47
CA GLU A 66 10.42 -10.74 1.00
C GLU A 66 11.22 -10.02 2.11
#